data_AF-A0A672JZZ6-F1
#
_entry.id   AF-A0A672JZZ6-F1
#
_cell.length_a   1.000
_cell.length_b   1.000
_cell.length_c   1.000
_cell.angle_alpha   90.00
_cell.angle_beta   90.00
_cell.angle_gamma   90.00
#
_symmetry.space_group_name_H-M   'P 1'
#
loop_
_entity.id
_entity.type
_entity.pdbx_description
1 polymer ?
#
loop_
_entity_poly.entity_id
_entity_poly.type
_entity_poly.pdbx_seq_one_letter_code
_entity_poly.pdbx_strand_id
1 'polypeptide(L)'
;TGSPVDCPNQDTAGTSCAISVEKLLERAVQHAELIYRVSEESKLLFDEMLISYGMNLHIPEGTMCAPKTVPVPMSKSEIQQISDKWILHSLLILAQFWIDPLVEVQASLENYENAPSALLTRSKWISTKLMSLEQGIMVLIRQVNF
;
A
#
# COMPACT_ATOMS: atom_id res chain seq x y z
N THR A 1 -6.71 -21.26 1.92
CA THR A 1 -5.73 -22.36 1.87
C THR A 1 -4.45 -21.82 1.27
N GLY A 2 -3.51 -21.37 2.09
CA GLY A 2 -2.22 -20.87 1.61
C GLY A 2 -1.28 -22.03 1.33
N SER A 3 -0.79 -22.15 0.09
CA SER A 3 0.19 -23.18 -0.27
C SER A 3 1.51 -22.93 0.49
N PRO A 4 2.23 -23.98 0.90
CA PRO A 4 3.53 -23.83 1.56
C PRO A 4 4.51 -23.11 0.63
N VAL A 5 5.47 -22.41 1.21
CA VAL A 5 6.62 -21.89 0.49
C VAL A 5 7.38 -23.10 -0.07
N ASP A 6 7.15 -23.45 -1.33
CA ASP A 6 7.79 -24.62 -1.92
C ASP A 6 9.30 -24.38 -2.05
N CYS A 7 10.05 -25.14 -1.24
CA CYS A 7 11.48 -25.40 -1.37
C CYS A 7 11.67 -26.87 -1.80
N PRO A 8 11.56 -27.20 -3.10
CA PRO A 8 11.95 -28.51 -3.60
C PRO A 8 13.40 -28.43 -4.05
N ASN A 9 14.31 -29.01 -3.25
CA ASN A 9 15.63 -29.59 -3.59
C ASN A 9 16.52 -29.53 -2.33
N GLN A 10 16.36 -30.55 -1.49
CA GLN A 10 17.15 -30.74 -0.30
C GLN A 10 18.39 -31.57 -0.65
N ASP A 11 19.41 -30.92 -1.21
CA ASP A 11 20.75 -31.51 -1.25
C ASP A 11 21.46 -31.18 0.06
N THR A 12 21.37 -32.13 0.99
CA THR A 12 22.35 -32.52 2.03
C THR A 12 23.48 -31.54 2.44
N ALA A 13 23.20 -30.26 2.72
CA ALA A 13 24.13 -29.37 3.43
C ALA A 13 23.47 -28.07 3.93
N GLY A 14 22.62 -28.13 4.97
CA GLY A 14 22.35 -26.96 5.84
C GLY A 14 21.92 -25.64 5.19
N THR A 15 21.38 -25.62 3.98
CA THR A 15 21.08 -24.40 3.24
C THR A 15 19.75 -23.80 3.69
N SER A 16 19.77 -22.55 4.15
CA SER A 16 18.59 -21.76 4.49
C SER A 16 17.62 -21.65 3.29
N CYS A 17 16.40 -22.18 3.44
CA CYS A 17 15.31 -22.00 2.47
C CYS A 17 14.91 -20.51 2.43
N ALA A 18 15.24 -19.83 1.34
CA ALA A 18 14.91 -18.41 1.12
C ALA A 18 13.94 -18.27 -0.07
N ILE A 19 12.96 -17.38 0.09
CA ILE A 19 12.03 -17.01 -0.99
C ILE A 19 12.80 -16.17 -2.01
N SER A 20 12.64 -16.47 -3.31
CA SER A 20 13.25 -15.68 -4.38
C SER A 20 12.71 -14.25 -4.44
N VAL A 21 13.53 -13.31 -4.89
CA VAL A 21 13.15 -11.90 -5.10
C VAL A 21 11.94 -11.79 -6.03
N GLU A 22 11.90 -12.58 -7.11
CA GLU A 22 10.78 -12.62 -8.05
C GLU A 22 9.45 -12.95 -7.35
N LYS A 23 9.42 -14.00 -6.52
CA LYS A 23 8.22 -14.37 -5.75
C LYS A 23 7.83 -13.30 -4.72
N LEU A 24 8.80 -12.59 -4.16
CA LEU A 24 8.52 -11.47 -3.24
C LEU A 24 7.95 -10.26 -3.97
N LEU A 25 8.47 -9.95 -5.16
CA LEU A 25 7.95 -8.89 -6.03
C LEU A 25 6.52 -9.21 -6.47
N GLU A 26 6.26 -10.44 -6.95
CA GLU A 26 4.92 -10.87 -7.35
C GLU A 26 3.91 -10.72 -6.20
N ARG A 27 4.29 -11.15 -4.98
CA ARG A 27 3.46 -10.97 -3.79
C ARG A 27 3.23 -9.50 -3.45
N ALA A 28 4.26 -8.65 -3.59
CA ALA A 28 4.13 -7.21 -3.33
C ALA A 28 3.19 -6.54 -4.35
N VAL A 29 3.28 -6.92 -5.63
CA VAL A 29 2.38 -6.43 -6.70
C VAL A 29 0.93 -6.83 -6.40
N GLN A 30 0.68 -8.12 -6.16
CA GLN A 30 -0.68 -8.61 -5.83
C GLN A 30 -1.26 -7.90 -4.61
N HIS A 31 -0.43 -7.61 -3.61
CA HIS A 31 -0.85 -6.90 -2.42
C HIS A 31 -1.21 -5.44 -2.72
N ALA A 32 -0.36 -4.73 -3.48
CA ALA A 32 -0.60 -3.36 -3.89
C ALA A 32 -1.85 -3.22 -4.75
N GLU A 33 -2.08 -4.14 -5.68
CA GLU A 33 -3.29 -4.19 -6.51
C GLU A 33 -4.56 -4.36 -5.67
N LEU A 34 -4.52 -5.22 -4.65
CA LEU A 34 -5.65 -5.43 -3.76
C LEU A 34 -5.92 -4.19 -2.90
N ILE A 35 -4.87 -3.55 -2.37
CA ILE A 35 -4.97 -2.28 -1.64
C ILE A 35 -5.62 -1.23 -2.54
N TYR A 36 -5.13 -1.05 -3.77
CA TYR A 36 -5.68 -0.09 -4.72
C TYR A 36 -7.16 -0.33 -5.00
N ARG A 37 -7.56 -1.58 -5.28
CA ARG A 37 -8.97 -1.93 -5.55
C ARG A 37 -9.88 -1.56 -4.38
N VAL A 38 -9.48 -1.94 -3.16
CA VAL A 38 -10.29 -1.65 -1.96
C VAL A 38 -10.32 -0.15 -1.68
N SER A 39 -9.25 0.60 -1.96
CA SER A 39 -9.23 2.06 -1.86
C SER A 39 -10.22 2.71 -2.83
N GLU A 40 -10.28 2.28 -4.09
CA GLU A 40 -11.25 2.79 -5.07
C GLU A 40 -12.70 2.52 -4.64
N GLU A 41 -12.98 1.29 -4.19
CA GLU A 41 -14.32 0.94 -3.67
C GLU A 41 -14.69 1.73 -2.40
N SER A 42 -13.70 2.04 -1.55
CA SER A 42 -13.91 2.82 -0.33
C SER A 42 -14.14 4.28 -0.64
N LYS A 43 -13.43 4.84 -1.62
CA LYS A 43 -13.64 6.20 -2.10
C LYS A 43 -15.08 6.42 -2.55
N LEU A 44 -15.64 5.50 -3.34
CA LEU A 44 -17.02 5.61 -3.79
C LEU A 44 -18.01 5.66 -2.62
N LEU A 45 -17.84 4.79 -1.62
CA LEU A 45 -18.67 4.82 -0.39
C LEU A 45 -18.52 6.12 0.39
N PHE A 46 -17.30 6.66 0.44
CA PHE A 46 -17.00 7.92 1.10
C PHE A 46 -17.67 9.10 0.39
N ASP A 47 -17.58 9.15 -0.94
CA ASP A 47 -18.22 10.18 -1.77
C ASP A 47 -19.75 10.14 -1.61
N GLU A 48 -20.36 8.95 -1.67
CA GLU A 48 -21.80 8.76 -1.44
C GLU A 48 -22.24 9.22 -0.04
N MET A 49 -21.46 8.86 1.00
CA MET A 49 -21.70 9.30 2.37
C MET A 49 -21.69 10.83 2.45
N LEU A 50 -20.68 11.49 1.89
CA LEU A 50 -20.58 12.95 1.95
C LEU A 50 -21.71 13.67 1.21
N ILE A 51 -22.10 13.16 0.03
CA ILE A 51 -23.26 13.67 -0.71
C ILE A 51 -24.52 13.57 0.16
N SER A 52 -24.71 12.47 0.90
CA SER A 52 -25.85 12.31 1.80
C SER A 52 -25.89 13.33 2.96
N TYR A 53 -24.71 13.80 3.39
CA TYR A 53 -24.57 14.89 4.37
C TYR A 53 -24.66 16.29 3.76
N GLY A 54 -24.89 16.41 2.44
CA GLY A 54 -24.91 17.70 1.75
C GLY A 54 -23.55 18.38 1.69
N MET A 55 -22.46 17.64 1.94
CA MET A 55 -21.10 18.14 1.87
C MET A 55 -20.60 18.07 0.43
N ASN A 56 -20.04 19.17 -0.06
CA ASN A 56 -19.38 19.20 -1.36
C ASN A 56 -17.87 19.40 -1.11
N LEU A 57 -17.08 18.36 -1.30
CA LEU A 57 -15.63 18.42 -1.09
C LEU A 57 -14.98 19.23 -2.21
N HIS A 58 -14.60 20.46 -1.90
CA HIS A 58 -13.62 21.17 -2.70
C HIS A 58 -12.23 20.84 -2.17
N ILE A 59 -11.45 20.03 -2.87
CA ILE A 59 -10.04 19.82 -2.55
C ILE A 59 -9.28 21.09 -2.97
N PRO A 60 -8.71 21.86 -2.04
CA PRO A 60 -7.97 23.06 -2.40
C PRO A 60 -6.77 22.75 -3.29
N GLU A 61 -6.48 23.64 -4.25
CA GLU A 61 -5.24 23.59 -5.02
C GLU A 61 -4.03 23.58 -4.05
N GLY A 62 -3.10 22.64 -4.26
CA GLY A 62 -1.93 22.48 -3.41
C GLY A 62 -2.08 21.48 -2.25
N THR A 63 -3.22 20.78 -2.14
CA THR A 63 -3.34 19.64 -1.20
C THR A 63 -2.30 18.58 -1.54
N MET A 64 -1.41 18.28 -0.60
CA MET A 64 -0.38 17.26 -0.79
C MET A 64 -0.94 15.87 -0.51
N CYS A 65 -1.06 15.06 -1.57
CA CYS A 65 -1.43 13.64 -1.47
C CYS A 65 -0.23 12.70 -1.26
N ALA A 66 0.99 13.24 -1.18
CA ALA A 66 2.22 12.48 -0.98
C ALA A 66 3.30 13.38 -0.33
N PRO A 67 4.32 12.80 0.32
CA PRO A 67 5.47 13.55 0.83
C PRO A 67 6.18 14.32 -0.27
N LYS A 68 6.58 15.58 0.01
CA LYS A 68 7.39 16.41 -0.91
C LYS A 68 8.72 15.74 -1.30
N THR A 69 9.21 14.85 -0.44
CA THR A 69 10.45 14.10 -0.62
C THR A 69 10.33 12.95 -1.62
N VAL A 70 9.11 12.58 -2.04
CA VAL A 70 8.88 11.53 -3.04
C VAL A 70 8.23 12.15 -4.28
N PRO A 71 9.02 12.63 -5.26
CA PRO A 71 8.45 13.04 -6.54
C PRO A 71 7.82 11.83 -7.22
N VAL A 72 6.58 11.95 -7.68
CA VAL A 72 5.90 10.88 -8.40
C VAL A 72 6.32 10.96 -9.86
N PRO A 73 7.00 9.93 -10.43
CA PRO A 73 7.34 9.93 -11.83
C PRO A 73 6.07 9.95 -12.68
N MET A 74 6.00 10.87 -13.66
CA MET A 74 4.78 11.12 -14.43
C MET A 74 4.83 10.48 -15.82
N SER A 75 5.92 9.82 -16.18
CA SER A 75 6.08 9.18 -17.49
C SER A 75 6.89 7.89 -17.44
N LYS A 76 6.64 7.00 -18.40
CA LYS A 76 7.42 5.76 -18.56
C LYS A 76 8.91 6.04 -18.79
N SER A 77 9.24 7.07 -19.56
CA SER A 77 10.63 7.47 -19.84
C SER A 77 11.35 7.96 -18.59
N GLU A 78 10.66 8.66 -17.70
CA GLU A 78 11.22 9.10 -16.43
C GLU A 78 11.52 7.91 -15.52
N ILE A 79 10.57 6.98 -15.36
CA ILE A 79 10.74 5.76 -14.55
C ILE A 79 11.94 4.94 -15.02
N GLN A 80 12.16 4.82 -16.34
CA GLN A 80 13.28 4.06 -16.91
C GLN A 80 14.66 4.63 -16.56
N GLN A 81 14.75 5.90 -16.15
CA GLN A 81 16.01 6.54 -15.75
C GLN A 81 16.27 6.50 -14.24
N ILE A 82 15.31 6.00 -13.46
CA ILE A 82 15.39 5.95 -12.00
C ILE A 82 15.94 4.59 -11.57
N SER A 83 16.86 4.60 -10.61
CA SER A 83 17.41 3.35 -10.05
C SER A 83 16.36 2.56 -9.26
N ASP A 84 16.43 1.22 -9.34
CA ASP A 84 15.57 0.31 -8.56
C ASP A 84 15.62 0.61 -7.05
N LYS A 85 16.81 0.93 -6.54
CA LYS A 85 17.01 1.34 -5.14
C LYS A 85 16.14 2.55 -4.79
N TRP A 86 16.17 3.57 -5.62
CA TRP A 86 15.36 4.77 -5.41
C TRP A 86 13.87 4.44 -5.48
N ILE A 87 13.43 3.63 -6.45
CA ILE A 87 12.03 3.21 -6.59
C ILE A 87 11.55 2.51 -5.32
N LEU A 88 12.29 1.53 -4.82
CA LEU A 88 11.92 0.78 -3.62
C LEU A 88 11.86 1.66 -2.36
N HIS A 89 12.80 2.60 -2.19
CA HIS A 89 12.77 3.54 -1.05
C HIS A 89 11.62 4.54 -1.16
N SER A 90 11.32 5.03 -2.36
CA SER A 90 10.16 5.90 -2.61
C SER A 90 8.85 5.19 -2.29
N LEU A 91 8.70 3.93 -2.68
CA LEU A 91 7.54 3.10 -2.34
C LEU A 91 7.41 2.87 -0.82
N LEU A 92 8.53 2.64 -0.13
CA LEU A 92 8.55 2.50 1.33
C LEU A 92 8.04 3.78 2.02
N ILE A 93 8.56 4.93 1.61
CA ILE A 93 8.18 6.23 2.18
C ILE A 93 6.69 6.51 1.92
N LEU A 94 6.18 6.20 0.71
CA LEU A 94 4.76 6.34 0.39
C LEU A 94 3.88 5.44 1.25
N ALA A 95 4.27 4.17 1.42
CA ALA A 95 3.52 3.24 2.27
C ALA A 95 3.47 3.75 3.72
N GLN A 96 4.60 4.20 4.27
CA GLN A 96 4.68 4.74 5.63
C GLN A 96 3.85 6.01 5.81
N PHE A 97 3.92 6.92 4.85
CA PHE A 97 3.20 8.20 4.90
C PHE A 97 1.69 8.03 5.04
N TRP A 98 1.11 7.02 4.40
CA TRP A 98 -0.34 6.82 4.37
C TRP A 98 -0.89 6.01 5.56
N ILE A 99 -0.05 5.39 6.39
CA ILE A 99 -0.51 4.60 7.54
C ILE A 99 -1.26 5.48 8.55
N ASP A 100 -0.62 6.55 9.05
CA ASP A 100 -1.22 7.41 10.07
C ASP A 100 -2.48 8.15 9.58
N PRO A 101 -2.50 8.76 8.36
CA PRO A 101 -3.71 9.36 7.81
C PRO A 101 -4.89 8.38 7.71
N LEU A 102 -4.65 7.11 7.38
CA LEU A 102 -5.72 6.11 7.32
C LEU A 102 -6.26 5.74 8.71
N VAL A 103 -5.39 5.70 9.72
CA VAL A 103 -5.79 5.51 11.12
C VAL A 103 -6.63 6.69 11.60
N GLU A 104 -6.24 7.93 11.27
CA GLU A 104 -7.00 9.13 11.61
C GLU A 104 -8.35 9.19 10.89
N VAL A 105 -8.41 8.80 9.61
CA VAL A 105 -9.68 8.68 8.87
C VAL A 105 -10.60 7.65 9.54
N GLN A 106 -10.06 6.50 9.96
CA GLN A 106 -10.85 5.50 10.69
C GLN A 106 -11.41 6.10 11.99
N ALA A 107 -10.55 6.69 12.83
CA ALA A 107 -10.98 7.31 14.09
C ALA A 107 -12.01 8.43 13.88
N SER A 108 -11.89 9.18 12.79
CA SER A 108 -12.84 10.24 12.43
C SER A 108 -14.20 9.65 12.02
N LEU A 109 -14.20 8.60 11.18
CA LEU A 109 -15.42 7.93 10.72
C LEU A 109 -16.20 7.28 11.87
N GLU A 110 -15.53 6.79 12.92
CA GLU A 110 -16.17 6.22 14.11
C GLU A 110 -17.06 7.23 14.86
N ASN A 111 -16.85 8.54 14.66
CA ASN A 111 -17.66 9.59 15.29
C ASN A 111 -18.93 9.96 14.50
N TYR A 112 -19.13 9.41 13.29
CA TYR A 112 -20.31 9.69 12.48
C TYR A 112 -21.36 8.59 12.70
N GLU A 113 -22.55 8.96 13.19
CA GLU A 113 -23.64 8.00 13.50
C GLU A 113 -24.05 7.14 12.30
N ASN A 114 -24.01 7.68 11.07
CA ASN A 114 -24.38 6.96 9.85
C ASN A 114 -23.18 6.63 8.95
N ALA A 115 -21.98 6.48 9.50
CA ALA A 115 -20.85 5.98 8.73
C ALA A 115 -21.13 4.54 8.22
N PRO A 116 -20.97 4.26 6.91
CA PRO A 116 -21.13 2.91 6.40
C PRO A 116 -20.16 1.93 7.08
N SER A 117 -20.67 0.86 7.67
CA SER A 117 -19.84 -0.17 8.34
C SER A 117 -18.81 -0.79 7.39
N ALA A 118 -19.14 -0.89 6.11
CA ALA A 118 -18.24 -1.33 5.06
C ALA A 118 -17.04 -0.38 4.89
N LEU A 119 -17.26 0.94 4.98
CA LEU A 119 -16.22 1.96 4.88
C LEU A 119 -15.27 1.91 6.09
N LEU A 120 -15.81 1.77 7.30
CA LEU A 120 -15.01 1.56 8.53
C LEU A 120 -14.16 0.29 8.47
N THR A 121 -14.76 -0.81 8.01
CA THR A 121 -14.07 -2.10 7.91
C THR A 121 -12.96 -2.03 6.86
N ARG A 122 -13.23 -1.38 5.72
CA ARG A 122 -12.26 -1.24 4.62
C ARG A 122 -11.12 -0.30 4.99
N SER A 123 -11.36 0.84 5.64
CA SER A 123 -10.28 1.76 6.05
C SER A 123 -9.28 1.07 6.98
N LYS A 124 -9.79 0.33 7.98
CA LYS A 124 -8.98 -0.50 8.88
C LYS A 124 -8.23 -1.62 8.15
N TRP A 125 -8.88 -2.24 7.18
CA TRP A 125 -8.25 -3.29 6.36
C TRP A 125 -7.11 -2.71 5.52
N ILE A 126 -7.31 -1.55 4.89
CA ILE A 126 -6.31 -0.87 4.06
C ILE A 126 -5.09 -0.52 4.90
N SER A 127 -5.25 0.11 6.07
CA SER A 127 -4.11 0.46 6.94
C SER A 127 -3.31 -0.76 7.37
N THR A 128 -3.99 -1.85 7.74
CA THR A 128 -3.36 -3.13 8.12
C THR A 128 -2.57 -3.74 6.95
N LYS A 129 -3.14 -3.70 5.74
CA LYS A 129 -2.48 -4.21 4.53
C LYS A 129 -1.32 -3.34 4.09
N LEU A 130 -1.41 -2.03 4.29
CA LEU A 130 -0.31 -1.10 4.01
C LEU A 130 0.89 -1.36 4.93
N MET A 131 0.67 -1.58 6.23
CA MET A 131 1.73 -2.02 7.16
C MET A 131 2.37 -3.34 6.70
N SER A 132 1.56 -4.29 6.22
CA SER A 132 2.06 -5.57 5.71
C SER A 132 2.87 -5.40 4.41
N LEU A 133 2.47 -4.48 3.53
CA LEU A 133 3.21 -4.13 2.31
C LEU A 133 4.52 -3.43 2.65
N GLU A 134 4.53 -2.52 3.62
CA GLU A 134 5.75 -1.87 4.15
C GLU A 134 6.79 -2.91 4.57
N GLN A 135 6.38 -3.91 5.35
CA GLN A 135 7.27 -5.02 5.74
C GLN A 135 7.80 -5.79 4.53
N GLY A 136 6.94 -6.06 3.55
CA GLY A 136 7.34 -6.71 2.29
C GLY A 136 8.38 -5.90 1.50
N ILE A 137 8.19 -4.59 1.40
CA ILE A 137 9.14 -3.68 0.73
C ILE A 137 10.47 -3.64 1.49
N MET A 138 10.46 -3.62 2.82
CA MET A 138 11.70 -3.68 3.61
C MET A 138 12.48 -4.98 3.37
N VAL A 139 11.79 -6.11 3.22
CA VAL A 139 12.44 -7.39 2.84
C VAL A 139 13.02 -7.29 1.43
N LEU A 140 12.29 -6.75 0.46
CA LEU A 140 12.77 -6.54 -0.91
C LEU A 140 14.02 -5.65 -0.94
N ILE A 141 14.02 -4.51 -0.24
CA ILE A 141 15.18 -3.61 -0.17
C ILE A 141 16.42 -4.38 0.34
N ARG A 142 16.26 -5.21 1.38
CA ARG A 142 17.38 -5.99 1.94
C ARG A 142 17.93 -7.03 0.95
N GLN A 143 17.07 -7.62 0.12
CA GLN A 143 17.48 -8.66 -0.85
C GLN A 143 17.98 -8.10 -2.18
N VAL A 144 17.53 -6.90 -2.58
CA VAL A 144 17.89 -6.23 -3.84
C VAL A 144 19.10 -5.29 -3.66
N ASN A 145 19.60 -5.10 -2.44
CA ASN A 145 20.81 -4.31 -2.21
C ASN A 145 22.02 -4.91 -2.97
N PHE A 146 22.46 -4.16 -3.99
CA PHE A 146 23.77 -4.25 -4.63
C PHE A 146 24.92 -4.00 -3.64
#